data_AF-A0A9R1XHA2-F1
#
_entry.id   AF-A0A9R1XHA2-F1
#
_cell.length_a   1.000
_cell.length_b   1.000
_cell.length_c   1.000
_cell.angle_alpha   90.00
_cell.angle_beta   90.00
_cell.angle_gamma   90.00
#
_symmetry.space_group_name_H-M   'P 1'
#
loop_
_entity.id
_entity.type
_entity.pdbx_description
1 polymer ?
#
loop_
_entity_poly.entity_id
_entity_poly.type
_entity_poly.pdbx_seq_one_letter_code
_entity_poly.pdbx_strand_id
1 'polypeptide(L)'
;MADKYGPIFTINLGVHNVLVVSNAEMEKECFTTNDKVFPSRPKSIAVEHMGYNYAILALAPYGDYWRQVRKIMTLEVLSQRRLEMLGPLCASEVKAFIGQSFYLICLLK
;
A
#
# COMPACT_ATOMS: atom_id res chain seq x y z
N MET A 1 15.66 16.76 0.11
CA MET A 1 16.62 15.91 -0.65
C MET A 1 16.41 16.09 -2.14
N ALA A 2 15.18 15.95 -2.63
CA ALA A 2 14.81 16.28 -4.02
C ALA A 2 15.27 17.68 -4.45
N ASP A 3 15.12 18.70 -3.59
CA ASP A 3 15.54 20.07 -3.90
C ASP A 3 17.05 20.21 -4.13
N LYS A 4 17.86 19.31 -3.56
CA LYS A 4 19.33 19.36 -3.61
C LYS A 4 19.91 18.46 -4.70
N TYR A 5 19.30 17.28 -4.92
CA TYR A 5 19.84 16.25 -5.81
C TYR A 5 19.01 16.08 -7.10
N GLY A 6 17.91 16.81 -7.23
CA GLY A 6 17.02 16.75 -8.37
C GLY A 6 15.87 15.74 -8.21
N PRO A 7 15.03 15.61 -9.23
CA PRO A 7 13.81 14.80 -9.21
C PRO A 7 14.03 13.29 -9.21
N ILE A 8 15.23 12.83 -9.57
CA ILE A 8 15.63 11.43 -9.55
C ILE A 8 17.04 11.37 -8.96
N PHE A 9 17.20 10.60 -7.89
CA PHE A 9 18.49 10.41 -7.26
C PHE A 9 18.57 9.04 -6.59
N THR A 10 19.78 8.61 -6.25
CA THR A 10 20.04 7.29 -5.70
C THR A 10 20.59 7.40 -4.28
N ILE A 11 20.14 6.54 -3.39
CA ILE A 11 20.59 6.47 -2.00
C ILE A 11 20.93 5.04 -1.60
N ASN A 12 21.89 4.87 -0.69
CA ASN A 12 22.19 3.57 -0.08
C ASN A 12 21.40 3.43 1.23
N LEU A 13 20.45 2.50 1.27
CA LEU A 13 19.76 2.07 2.48
C LEU A 13 20.45 0.82 3.03
N GLY A 14 21.43 1.03 3.90
CA GLY A 14 22.31 -0.03 4.37
C GLY A 14 23.10 -0.62 3.20
N VAL A 15 22.89 -1.90 2.91
CA VAL A 15 23.53 -2.61 1.77
C VAL A 15 22.75 -2.51 0.47
N HIS A 16 21.53 -1.95 0.50
CA HIS A 16 20.66 -1.87 -0.66
C HIS A 16 20.76 -0.51 -1.33
N ASN A 17 21.04 -0.52 -2.63
CA ASN A 17 20.99 0.69 -3.43
C ASN A 17 19.55 0.95 -3.90
N VAL A 18 19.03 2.16 -3.67
CA VAL A 18 17.64 2.53 -3.92
C VAL A 18 17.54 3.77 -4.78
N LEU A 19 16.78 3.66 -5.86
CA LEU A 19 16.39 4.79 -6.70
C LEU A 19 15.18 5.49 -6.09
N VAL A 20 15.31 6.80 -5.85
CA VAL A 20 14.23 7.66 -5.38
C VAL A 20 13.74 8.49 -6.56
N VAL A 21 12.44 8.40 -6.82
CA VAL A 21 11.74 9.23 -7.82
C VAL A 21 10.85 10.19 -7.05
N SER A 22 11.03 11.49 -7.27
CA SER A 22 10.29 12.56 -6.59
C SER A 22 9.71 13.58 -7.59
N ASN A 23 9.34 13.11 -8.79
CA ASN A 23 8.68 13.90 -9.82
C ASN A 23 7.48 13.12 -10.36
N ALA A 24 6.31 13.77 -10.38
CA ALA A 24 5.06 13.19 -10.84
C ALA A 24 5.10 12.71 -12.31
N GLU A 25 5.86 13.37 -13.18
CA GLU A 25 6.02 12.94 -14.57
C GLU A 25 6.75 11.60 -14.66
N MET A 26 7.80 11.43 -13.84
CA MET A 26 8.60 10.22 -13.79
C MET A 26 7.89 9.08 -13.07
N GLU A 27 7.12 9.39 -12.01
CA GLU A 27 6.24 8.42 -11.36
C GLU A 27 5.21 7.86 -12.35
N LYS A 28 4.59 8.72 -13.17
CA LYS A 28 3.70 8.28 -14.24
C LYS A 28 4.42 7.35 -15.21
N GLU A 29 5.62 7.70 -15.66
CA GLU A 29 6.38 6.85 -16.58
C GLU A 29 6.71 5.48 -15.97
N CYS A 30 7.07 5.41 -14.69
CA CYS A 30 7.35 4.16 -13.99
C CYS A 30 6.10 3.29 -13.82
N PHE A 31 4.96 3.88 -13.46
CA PHE A 31 3.74 3.12 -13.11
C PHE A 31 2.70 3.02 -14.23
N THR A 32 2.92 3.64 -15.39
CA THR A 32 2.05 3.52 -16.57
C THR A 32 2.78 2.88 -17.75
N THR A 33 3.80 3.53 -18.31
CA THR A 33 4.54 3.04 -19.47
C THR A 33 5.40 1.82 -19.14
N ASN A 34 6.04 1.83 -17.97
CA ASN A 34 6.97 0.79 -17.52
C ASN A 34 6.43 -0.04 -16.35
N ASP A 35 5.10 -0.13 -16.23
CA ASP A 35 4.39 -0.78 -15.12
C ASP A 35 4.79 -2.24 -14.88
N LYS A 36 5.21 -2.95 -15.94
CA LYS A 36 5.70 -4.34 -15.90
C LYS A 36 7.10 -4.51 -15.32
N VAL A 37 7.91 -3.44 -15.27
CA VAL A 37 9.30 -3.48 -14.79
C VAL A 37 9.37 -3.30 -13.27
N PHE A 38 8.53 -2.42 -12.72
CA PHE A 38 8.50 -2.07 -11.29
C PHE A 38 7.46 -2.78 -10.40
N PRO A 39 6.78 -3.88 -10.78
CA PRO A 39 5.72 -4.43 -9.95
C PRO A 39 6.27 -5.31 -8.81
N SER A 40 7.51 -5.80 -8.93
CA SER A 40 8.10 -6.69 -7.93
C SER A 40 8.47 -5.96 -6.64
N ARG A 41 8.44 -6.68 -5.52
CA ARG A 41 8.80 -6.17 -4.19
C ARG A 41 10.16 -6.73 -3.78
N PRO A 42 11.05 -5.90 -3.20
CA PRO A 42 12.33 -6.37 -2.70
C PRO A 42 12.12 -7.38 -1.57
N LYS A 43 12.88 -8.48 -1.61
CA LYS A 43 12.83 -9.50 -0.57
C LYS A 43 13.47 -8.99 0.71
N SER A 44 12.83 -9.25 1.84
CA SER A 44 13.40 -8.99 3.16
C SER A 44 12.98 -10.09 4.12
N ILE A 45 13.87 -10.40 5.07
CA ILE A 45 13.64 -11.41 6.12
C ILE A 45 12.38 -11.08 6.93
N ALA A 46 12.12 -9.79 7.16
CA ALA A 46 10.93 -9.32 7.85
C ALA A 46 9.64 -9.71 7.09
N VAL A 47 9.61 -9.54 5.76
CA VAL A 47 8.47 -9.94 4.92
C VAL A 47 8.34 -11.46 4.84
N GLU A 48 9.46 -12.18 4.84
CA GLU A 48 9.44 -13.64 4.85
C GLU A 48 8.75 -14.18 6.11
N HIS A 49 9.11 -13.68 7.28
CA HIS A 49 8.54 -14.15 8.55
C HIS A 49 7.14 -13.61 8.83
N MET A 50 6.93 -12.29 8.73
CA MET A 50 5.62 -11.68 9.01
C MET A 50 4.61 -11.95 7.89
N GLY A 51 5.11 -12.12 6.67
CA GLY A 51 4.29 -12.30 5.47
C GLY A 51 4.00 -13.75 5.11
N TYR A 52 4.22 -14.70 6.02
CA TYR A 52 4.04 -16.14 5.79
C TYR A 52 4.72 -16.59 4.49
N ASN A 53 6.03 -16.37 4.41
CA ASN A 53 6.84 -16.62 3.23
C ASN A 53 6.29 -15.93 1.97
N TYR A 54 6.12 -14.60 2.04
CA TYR A 54 5.65 -13.76 0.93
C TYR A 54 4.23 -14.08 0.43
N ALA A 55 3.37 -14.68 1.26
CA ALA A 55 1.97 -14.91 0.93
C ALA A 55 1.09 -13.63 1.03
N ILE A 56 1.54 -12.60 1.76
CA ILE A 56 0.83 -11.32 1.86
C ILE A 56 0.86 -10.56 0.52
N LEU A 57 -0.32 -10.29 -0.05
CA LEU A 57 -0.50 -9.62 -1.34
C LEU A 57 0.32 -8.33 -1.51
N ALA A 58 0.38 -7.48 -0.48
CA ALA A 58 1.03 -6.17 -0.56
C ALA A 58 2.56 -6.24 -0.73
N LEU A 59 3.17 -7.34 -0.26
CA LEU A 59 4.62 -7.50 -0.17
C LEU A 59 5.13 -8.73 -0.95
N ALA A 60 4.23 -9.51 -1.56
CA ALA A 60 4.60 -10.63 -2.39
C ALA A 60 5.35 -10.16 -3.65
N PRO A 61 6.43 -10.85 -4.06
CA PRO A 61 7.12 -10.55 -5.31
C PRO A 61 6.20 -10.82 -6.49
N TYR A 62 6.45 -10.12 -7.60
CA TYR A 62 5.62 -10.29 -8.79
C TYR A 62 5.80 -11.69 -9.39
N GLY A 63 4.70 -12.36 -9.67
CA GLY A 63 4.65 -13.72 -10.20
C GLY A 63 3.21 -14.21 -10.34
N ASP A 64 3.03 -15.47 -10.75
CA ASP A 64 1.71 -16.04 -11.00
C ASP A 64 0.82 -16.03 -9.75
N TYR A 65 1.40 -16.36 -8.59
CA TYR A 65 0.72 -16.28 -7.30
C TYR A 65 0.14 -14.87 -7.06
N TRP A 66 0.98 -13.83 -7.14
CA TRP A 66 0.56 -12.46 -6.92
C TRP A 66 -0.53 -12.02 -7.92
N ARG A 67 -0.42 -12.42 -9.19
CA ARG A 67 -1.42 -12.09 -10.22
C ARG A 67 -2.77 -12.73 -9.90
N GLN A 68 -2.78 -14.00 -9.49
CA GLN A 68 -3.99 -14.73 -9.12
C GLN A 68 -4.65 -14.13 -7.87
N VAL A 69 -3.89 -13.90 -6.80
CA VAL A 69 -4.43 -13.33 -5.57
C VAL A 69 -4.92 -11.90 -5.81
N ARG A 70 -4.18 -11.08 -6.58
CA ARG A 70 -4.64 -9.73 -6.95
C ARG A 70 -5.97 -9.77 -7.69
N LYS A 71 -6.15 -10.70 -8.64
CA LYS A 71 -7.41 -10.89 -9.36
C LYS A 71 -8.55 -11.23 -8.41
N ILE A 72 -8.36 -12.19 -7.49
CA ILE A 72 -9.37 -12.57 -6.50
C ILE A 72 -9.73 -11.36 -5.62
N MET A 73 -8.72 -10.65 -5.11
CA MET A 73 -8.94 -9.49 -4.25
C MET A 73 -9.72 -8.38 -4.94
N THR A 74 -9.41 -8.09 -6.21
CA THR A 74 -10.15 -7.07 -6.98
C THR A 74 -11.59 -7.49 -7.29
N LEU A 75 -11.83 -8.76 -7.62
CA LEU A 75 -13.16 -9.22 -8.05
C LEU A 75 -14.09 -9.58 -6.88
N GLU A 76 -13.55 -10.11 -5.79
CA GLU A 76 -14.35 -10.73 -4.73
C GLU A 76 -14.37 -9.93 -3.43
N VAL A 77 -13.30 -9.19 -3.12
CA VAL A 77 -13.14 -8.48 -1.84
C VAL A 77 -13.34 -6.98 -2.02
N LEU A 78 -12.67 -6.39 -3.01
CA LEU A 78 -12.68 -4.96 -3.31
C LEU A 78 -13.62 -4.61 -4.48
N SER A 79 -14.58 -5.48 -4.78
CA SER A 79 -15.59 -5.19 -5.80
C SER A 79 -16.56 -4.12 -5.33
N GLN A 80 -17.13 -3.38 -6.28
CA GLN A 80 -18.08 -2.32 -5.99
C GLN A 80 -19.25 -2.81 -5.13
N ARG A 81 -19.80 -3.98 -5.45
CA ARG A 81 -20.87 -4.62 -4.66
C ARG A 81 -20.46 -4.84 -3.20
N ARG A 82 -19.23 -5.32 -2.94
CA ARG A 82 -18.73 -5.53 -1.57
C ARG A 82 -18.56 -4.22 -0.84
N LEU A 83 -18.03 -3.19 -1.50
CA LEU A 83 -17.85 -1.87 -0.92
C LEU A 83 -19.19 -1.22 -0.56
N GLU A 84 -20.20 -1.34 -1.41
CA GLU A 84 -21.56 -0.84 -1.12
C GLU A 84 -22.20 -1.56 0.07
N MET A 85 -21.98 -2.87 0.21
CA MET A 85 -22.47 -3.64 1.36
C MET A 85 -21.74 -3.27 2.66
N LEU A 86 -20.42 -3.01 2.61
CA LEU A 86 -19.62 -2.69 3.79
C LEU A 86 -19.69 -1.21 4.20
N GLY A 87 -20.03 -0.32 3.26
CA GLY A 87 -20.08 1.14 3.48
C GLY A 87 -20.90 1.56 4.71
N PRO A 88 -22.15 1.07 4.89
CA PRO A 88 -22.97 1.42 6.05
C PRO A 88 -22.35 0.97 7.39
N LEU A 89 -21.70 -0.20 7.42
CA LEU A 89 -21.01 -0.70 8.60
C LEU A 89 -19.85 0.23 8.97
N CYS A 90 -18.97 0.53 8.00
CA CYS A 90 -17.86 1.45 8.21
C CYS A 90 -18.33 2.83 8.70
N ALA A 91 -19.41 3.37 8.10
CA ALA A 91 -19.97 4.65 8.54
C ALA A 91 -20.50 4.60 9.98
N SER A 92 -21.12 3.49 10.37
CA SER A 92 -21.61 3.31 11.74
C SER A 92 -20.48 3.22 12.76
N GLU A 93 -19.38 2.52 12.45
CA GLU A 93 -18.20 2.41 13.31
C GLU A 93 -17.50 3.75 13.46
N VAL A 94 -17.31 4.49 12.37
CA VAL A 94 -16.73 5.85 12.42
C VAL A 94 -17.60 6.78 13.27
N LYS A 95 -18.93 6.73 13.13
CA LYS A 95 -19.85 7.53 13.95
C LYS A 95 -19.77 7.15 15.42
N ALA A 96 -19.70 5.86 15.74
CA ALA A 96 -19.56 5.37 17.11
C ALA A 96 -18.23 5.83 17.73
N PHE A 97 -17.13 5.70 16.99
CA PHE A 97 -15.81 6.14 17.43
C PHE A 97 -15.75 7.65 17.71
N ILE A 98 -16.33 8.45 16.81
CA ILE A 98 -16.43 9.91 16.99
C ILE A 98 -17.27 10.23 18.23
N GLY A 99 -18.44 9.60 18.37
CA GLY A 99 -19.30 9.80 19.53
C GLY A 99 -18.59 9.47 20.84
N GLN A 100 -17.93 8.32 20.93
CA GLN A 100 -17.17 7.91 22.11
C GLN A 100 -16.01 8.86 22.43
N SER A 101 -15.32 9.36 21.41
CA SER A 101 -14.27 10.37 21.58
C SER A 101 -14.82 11.67 22.18
N PHE A 102 -15.98 12.13 21.71
CA PHE A 102 -16.66 13.30 22.29
C PHE A 102 -17.11 13.05 23.74
N TYR A 103 -17.66 11.87 24.06
CA TYR A 103 -18.01 11.52 25.43
C TYR A 103 -16.80 11.52 26.36
N LEU A 104 -15.65 10.99 25.90
CA LEU A 104 -14.41 10.98 26.70
C LEU A 104 -13.89 12.40 26.96
N ILE A 105 -13.94 13.28 25.95
CA ILE A 105 -13.54 14.69 26.08
C ILE A 105 -14.46 15.44 27.05
N CYS A 106 -15.76 15.15 27.06
CA CYS A 106 -16.71 15.74 27.99
C CYS A 106 -16.56 15.23 29.43
N LEU A 107 -16.11 13.98 29.63
CA LEU A 107 -15.87 13.40 30.96
C LEU A 107 -14.52 13.79 31.58
N LEU A 108 -13.57 14.27 30.76
CA LEU A 108 -12.25 14.73 31.19
C LEU A 108 -12.17 16.27 31.39
N LYS A 109 -13.32 16.95 31.35
CA LYS A 109 -13.50 18.35 31.77
C LYS A 109 -14.37 18.40 33.02
#